data_AF-A0A5A7NAW6-F1
#
_entry.id   AF-A0A5A7NAW6-F1
#
_cell.length_a   1.000
_cell.length_b   1.000
_cell.length_c   1.000
_cell.angle_alpha   90.00
_cell.angle_beta   90.00
_cell.angle_gamma   90.00
#
_symmetry.space_group_name_H-M   'P 1'
#
loop_
_entity.id
_entity.type
_entity.pdbx_description
1 polymer ?
#
loop_
_entity_poly.entity_id
_entity_poly.type
_entity_poly.pdbx_seq_one_letter_code
_entity_poly.pdbx_strand_id
1 'polypeptide(L)'
;MRGSIFVLLCVMACLLLGMHQVRAQNKSVDEPLVRPIPSYGGDEIVDSRPDLKKVIAEGMALVNREPKKALQIVQDALGEQPLDALPEGDAVHFLVIQSLAQSRLGMNEEALKAARTAHEIFMASDLERPSPLQAQLLIASARASEYLAIWPAL
;
A
#
# COMPACT_ATOMS: atom_id res chain seq x y z
N MET A 1 -70.03 7.39 6.18
CA MET A 1 -69.15 8.56 6.45
C MET A 1 -68.93 8.73 7.97
N ARG A 2 -68.15 7.84 8.60
CA ARG A 2 -67.87 7.88 10.07
C ARG A 2 -66.42 7.50 10.45
N GLY A 3 -65.52 7.31 9.47
CA GLY A 3 -64.13 6.89 9.71
C GLY A 3 -63.11 8.03 9.85
N SER A 4 -63.37 9.22 9.28
CA SER A 4 -62.39 10.33 9.27
C SER A 4 -62.27 11.09 10.60
N ILE A 5 -63.31 11.07 11.45
CA ILE A 5 -63.32 11.83 12.70
C ILE A 5 -62.48 11.14 13.78
N PHE A 6 -62.44 9.80 13.77
CA PHE A 6 -61.68 9.01 14.74
C PHE A 6 -60.16 9.17 14.57
N VAL A 7 -59.68 9.27 13.33
CA VAL A 7 -58.25 9.43 13.05
C VAL A 7 -57.76 10.82 13.45
N LEU A 8 -58.57 11.85 13.22
CA LEU A 8 -58.25 13.24 13.62
C LEU A 8 -58.22 13.43 15.15
N LEU A 9 -59.12 12.76 15.88
CA LEU A 9 -59.12 12.77 17.35
C LEU A 9 -57.88 12.08 17.94
N CYS A 10 -57.42 10.97 17.36
CA CYS A 10 -56.21 10.29 17.83
C CYS A 10 -54.94 11.14 17.63
N VAL A 11 -54.79 11.82 16.48
CA VAL A 11 -53.60 12.64 16.21
C VAL A 11 -53.51 13.86 17.12
N MET A 12 -54.65 14.50 17.45
CA MET A 12 -54.70 15.62 18.38
C MET A 12 -54.39 15.22 19.84
N ALA A 13 -54.82 14.03 20.27
CA ALA A 13 -54.48 13.50 21.60
C ALA A 13 -52.97 13.22 21.75
N CYS A 14 -52.31 12.72 20.70
CA CYS A 14 -50.87 12.48 20.71
C CYS A 14 -50.03 13.77 20.77
N LEU A 15 -50.48 14.86 20.12
CA LEU A 15 -49.78 16.15 20.16
C LEU A 15 -49.89 16.84 21.53
N LEU A 16 -51.04 16.73 22.19
CA LEU A 16 -51.22 17.30 23.54
C LEU A 16 -50.43 16.51 24.61
N LEU A 17 -50.30 15.19 24.47
CA LEU A 17 -49.47 14.37 25.36
C LEU A 17 -47.96 14.59 25.11
N GLY A 18 -47.55 14.76 23.85
CA GLY A 18 -46.15 15.01 23.49
C GLY A 18 -45.59 16.33 24.04
N MET A 19 -46.43 17.37 24.17
CA MET A 19 -46.00 18.68 24.68
C MET A 19 -45.98 18.77 26.22
N HIS A 20 -46.66 17.85 26.94
CA HIS A 20 -46.67 17.85 28.41
C HIS A 20 -45.47 17.13 29.03
N GLN A 21 -44.80 16.24 28.28
CA GLN A 21 -43.57 15.54 28.70
C GLN A 21 -42.32 16.45 28.60
N VAL A 22 -42.29 17.35 27.62
CA VAL A 22 -41.11 18.22 27.38
C VAL A 22 -40.96 19.32 28.46
N ARG A 23 -42.04 19.69 29.15
CA ARG A 23 -42.03 20.83 30.10
C ARG A 23 -41.70 20.45 31.56
N ALA A 24 -41.56 19.16 31.88
CA ALA A 24 -41.33 18.70 33.26
C ALA A 24 -39.87 18.37 33.60
N GLN A 25 -38.94 18.42 32.65
CA GLN A 25 -37.52 18.11 32.89
C GLN A 25 -36.59 19.33 33.01
N ASN A 26 -37.12 20.55 33.01
CA ASN A 26 -36.30 21.75 33.22
C ASN A 26 -36.48 22.29 34.65
N LYS A 27 -35.99 21.53 35.64
CA LYS A 27 -35.73 22.07 36.98
C LYS A 27 -34.64 21.27 37.70
N SER A 28 -33.59 22.00 38.06
CA SER A 28 -32.51 21.73 39.02
C SER A 28 -31.60 20.52 38.76
N VAL A 29 -30.33 20.76 38.42
CA VAL A 29 -29.15 20.46 39.27
C VAL A 29 -28.02 21.42 38.87
N ASP A 30 -27.64 22.31 39.78
CA ASP A 30 -26.35 23.01 39.80
C ASP A 30 -25.25 22.04 40.26
N GLU A 31 -24.31 21.68 39.38
CA GLU A 31 -22.87 21.41 39.63
C GLU A 31 -22.23 20.75 38.38
N PRO A 32 -21.08 21.24 37.86
CA PRO A 32 -20.42 20.61 36.73
C PRO A 32 -19.57 19.42 37.21
N LEU A 33 -20.16 18.23 37.24
CA LEU A 33 -19.38 16.99 37.27
C LEU A 33 -18.70 16.81 35.91
N VAL A 34 -17.48 17.36 35.79
CA VAL A 34 -16.55 17.02 34.72
C VAL A 34 -16.22 15.53 34.83
N ARG A 35 -17.03 14.70 34.16
CA ARG A 35 -16.65 13.31 33.88
C ARG A 35 -15.61 13.37 32.75
N PRO A 36 -14.42 12.78 32.91
CA PRO A 36 -13.48 12.65 31.81
C PRO A 36 -14.20 11.91 30.67
N ILE A 37 -14.31 12.56 29.50
CA ILE A 37 -14.69 11.87 28.28
C ILE A 37 -13.55 10.87 28.03
N PRO A 38 -13.80 9.56 27.91
CA PRO A 38 -12.80 8.65 27.39
C PRO A 38 -12.47 9.15 25.99
N SER A 39 -11.31 9.78 25.83
CA SER A 39 -10.72 10.00 24.53
C SER A 39 -10.38 8.60 24.02
N TYR A 40 -11.27 8.03 23.22
CA TYR A 40 -10.85 7.05 22.24
C TYR A 40 -9.88 7.80 21.35
N GLY A 41 -8.58 7.69 21.66
CA GLY A 41 -7.53 8.13 20.77
C GLY A 41 -7.91 7.56 19.42
N GLY A 42 -8.10 8.43 18.42
CA GLY A 42 -8.37 7.97 17.08
C GLY A 42 -7.28 6.96 16.76
N ASP A 43 -7.68 5.72 16.46
CA ASP A 43 -6.74 4.71 16.01
C ASP A 43 -5.95 5.37 14.89
N GLU A 44 -4.69 5.66 15.17
CA GLU A 44 -3.76 6.16 14.18
C GLU A 44 -3.80 5.08 13.11
N ILE A 45 -4.33 5.41 11.93
CA ILE A 45 -4.35 4.49 10.80
C ILE A 45 -2.87 4.33 10.44
N VAL A 46 -2.20 3.37 11.08
CA VAL A 46 -0.83 3.00 10.79
C VAL A 46 -0.87 2.57 9.34
N ASP A 47 -0.25 3.36 8.47
CA ASP A 47 -0.08 3.00 7.07
C ASP A 47 0.82 1.76 7.03
N SER A 48 0.21 0.59 6.96
CA SER A 48 0.89 -0.71 6.95
C SER A 48 1.66 -0.97 5.65
N ARG A 49 1.66 -0.02 4.71
CA ARG A 49 2.41 -0.16 3.46
C ARG A 49 3.91 -0.23 3.73
N PRO A 50 4.64 -1.07 2.99
CA PRO A 50 6.07 -1.19 3.13
C PRO A 50 6.77 0.13 2.80
N ASP A 51 7.74 0.53 3.63
CA ASP A 51 8.67 1.61 3.27
C ASP A 51 9.55 1.13 2.11
N LEU A 52 9.18 1.53 0.89
CA LEU A 52 9.83 1.11 -0.34
C LEU A 52 11.34 1.41 -0.34
N LYS A 53 11.77 2.55 0.23
CA LYS A 53 13.19 2.92 0.27
C LYS A 53 13.97 1.96 1.17
N LYS A 54 13.39 1.61 2.31
CA LYS A 54 13.96 0.62 3.22
C LYS A 54 14.03 -0.75 2.55
N VAL A 55 12.95 -1.18 1.90
CA VAL A 55 12.89 -2.45 1.14
C VAL A 55 13.98 -2.51 0.07
N ILE A 56 14.13 -1.44 -0.72
CA ILE A 56 15.16 -1.35 -1.77
C ILE A 56 16.56 -1.45 -1.18
N ALA A 57 16.83 -0.70 -0.10
CA ALA A 57 18.13 -0.71 0.56
C ALA A 57 18.48 -2.09 1.14
N GLU A 58 17.52 -2.74 1.82
CA GLU A 58 17.70 -4.07 2.38
C GLU A 58 17.86 -5.13 1.29
N GLY A 59 17.01 -5.11 0.26
CA GLY A 59 17.10 -6.00 -0.88
C GLY A 59 18.47 -5.90 -1.55
N MET A 60 18.95 -4.68 -1.80
CA MET A 60 20.25 -4.44 -2.41
C MET A 60 21.45 -4.81 -1.52
N ALA A 61 21.33 -4.67 -0.20
CA ALA A 61 22.35 -5.17 0.71
C ALA A 61 22.44 -6.71 0.71
N LEU A 62 21.31 -7.39 0.50
CA LEU A 62 21.20 -8.84 0.59
C LEU A 62 21.45 -9.57 -0.72
N VAL A 63 21.31 -8.93 -1.90
CA VAL A 63 21.42 -9.64 -3.20
C VAL A 63 22.68 -10.49 -3.32
N ASN A 64 23.81 -10.07 -2.75
CA ASN A 64 25.08 -10.80 -2.84
C ASN A 64 25.22 -11.95 -1.84
N ARG A 65 24.62 -11.83 -0.65
CA ARG A 65 24.87 -12.71 0.51
C ARG A 65 23.73 -13.68 0.74
N GLU A 66 22.50 -13.21 0.58
CA GLU A 66 21.28 -13.96 0.84
C GLU A 66 20.26 -13.69 -0.30
N PRO A 67 20.55 -14.11 -1.54
CA PRO A 67 19.72 -13.77 -2.70
C PRO A 67 18.26 -14.23 -2.57
N LYS A 68 18.01 -15.37 -1.90
CA LYS A 68 16.64 -15.82 -1.59
C LYS A 68 15.88 -14.83 -0.70
N LYS A 69 16.55 -14.27 0.31
CA LYS A 69 15.96 -13.30 1.23
C LYS A 69 15.74 -11.95 0.56
N ALA A 70 16.69 -11.52 -0.28
CA ALA A 70 16.52 -10.32 -1.11
C ALA A 70 15.28 -10.43 -2.01
N LEU A 71 15.10 -11.59 -2.66
CA LEU A 71 13.94 -11.85 -3.50
C LEU A 71 12.64 -11.89 -2.68
N GLN A 72 12.65 -12.56 -1.53
CA GLN A 72 11.49 -12.65 -0.65
C GLN A 72 11.00 -11.27 -0.18
N ILE A 73 11.91 -10.42 0.31
CA ILE A 73 11.56 -9.07 0.78
C ILE A 73 10.90 -8.24 -0.33
N VAL A 74 11.41 -8.35 -1.55
CA VAL A 74 10.81 -7.67 -2.70
C VAL A 74 9.45 -8.28 -3.06
N GLN A 75 9.30 -9.59 -3.02
CA GLN A 75 8.02 -10.26 -3.29
C GLN A 75 6.95 -9.92 -2.25
N ASP A 76 7.31 -9.88 -0.97
CA ASP A 76 6.40 -9.49 0.11
C ASP A 76 5.92 -8.05 -0.10
N ALA A 77 6.84 -7.13 -0.39
CA ALA A 77 6.49 -5.74 -0.68
C ALA A 77 5.60 -5.60 -1.93
N LEU A 78 5.83 -6.41 -2.97
CA LEU A 78 5.00 -6.43 -4.17
C LEU A 78 3.62 -7.09 -3.96
N GLY A 79 3.48 -7.94 -2.95
CA GLY A 79 2.20 -8.50 -2.53
C GLY A 79 1.27 -7.45 -1.91
N GLU A 80 1.86 -6.51 -1.16
CA GLU A 80 1.15 -5.37 -0.56
C GLU A 80 0.95 -4.22 -1.57
N GLN A 81 1.95 -3.97 -2.42
CA GLN A 81 1.91 -2.91 -3.42
C GLN A 81 2.41 -3.42 -4.79
N PRO A 82 1.48 -3.73 -5.73
CA PRO A 82 1.82 -4.22 -7.05
C PRO A 82 2.79 -3.31 -7.82
N LEU A 83 3.60 -3.92 -8.69
CA LEU A 83 4.68 -3.24 -9.42
C LEU A 83 4.20 -2.05 -10.26
N ASP A 84 3.00 -2.13 -10.84
CA ASP A 84 2.36 -1.08 -11.65
C ASP A 84 1.81 0.09 -10.81
N ALA A 85 1.70 -0.09 -9.49
CA ALA A 85 1.34 0.96 -8.54
C ALA A 85 2.55 1.64 -7.88
N LEU A 86 3.78 1.24 -8.23
CA LEU A 86 5.01 1.85 -7.73
C LEU A 86 5.43 3.04 -8.59
N PRO A 87 6.08 4.07 -8.00
CA PRO A 87 6.82 5.04 -8.78
C PRO A 87 7.85 4.36 -9.67
N GLU A 88 8.06 4.87 -10.89
CA GLU A 88 8.90 4.22 -11.90
C GLU A 88 10.33 3.91 -11.41
N GLY A 89 10.94 4.82 -10.66
CA GLY A 89 12.27 4.60 -10.07
C GLY A 89 12.31 3.43 -9.08
N ASP A 90 11.28 3.30 -8.25
CA ASP A 90 11.15 2.21 -7.28
C ASP A 90 10.86 0.88 -7.99
N ALA A 91 9.98 0.90 -9.00
CA ALA A 91 9.70 -0.27 -9.84
C ALA A 91 10.97 -0.80 -10.52
N VAL A 92 11.81 0.09 -11.08
CA VAL A 92 13.09 -0.29 -11.68
C VAL A 92 14.03 -0.88 -10.62
N HIS A 93 14.13 -0.29 -9.42
CA HIS A 93 14.95 -0.85 -8.34
C HIS A 93 14.49 -2.25 -7.92
N PHE A 94 13.19 -2.48 -7.79
CA PHE A 94 12.62 -3.78 -7.44
C PHE A 94 12.98 -4.83 -8.50
N LEU A 95 12.82 -4.52 -9.78
CA LEU A 95 13.17 -5.42 -10.88
C LEU A 95 14.68 -5.67 -10.98
N VAL A 96 15.52 -4.68 -10.67
CA VAL A 96 16.98 -4.85 -10.57
C VAL A 96 17.34 -5.81 -9.45
N ILE A 97 16.73 -5.68 -8.27
CA ILE A 97 16.94 -6.61 -7.15
C ILE A 97 16.50 -8.02 -7.53
N GLN A 98 15.32 -8.17 -8.14
CA GLN A 98 14.84 -9.47 -8.64
C GLN A 98 15.82 -10.08 -9.62
N SER A 99 16.25 -9.32 -10.64
CA SER A 99 17.19 -9.80 -11.65
C SER A 99 18.52 -10.28 -11.05
N LEU A 100 19.12 -9.47 -10.17
CA LEU A 100 20.39 -9.81 -9.55
C LEU A 100 20.28 -11.00 -8.59
N ALA A 101 19.18 -11.10 -7.84
CA ALA A 101 18.92 -12.23 -6.95
C ALA A 101 18.67 -13.51 -7.74
N GLN A 102 17.82 -13.46 -8.77
CA GLN A 102 17.48 -14.59 -9.65
C GLN A 102 18.72 -15.12 -10.39
N SER A 103 19.56 -14.23 -10.93
CA SER A 103 20.81 -14.62 -11.58
C SER A 103 21.72 -15.40 -10.63
N ARG A 104 21.83 -14.99 -9.37
CA ARG A 104 22.60 -15.72 -8.35
C ARG A 104 22.01 -17.05 -7.94
N LEU A 105 20.71 -17.21 -8.10
CA LEU A 105 20.01 -18.46 -7.85
C LEU A 105 20.04 -19.39 -9.07
N GLY A 106 20.66 -18.97 -10.18
CA GLY A 106 20.69 -19.72 -11.45
C GLY A 106 19.39 -19.64 -12.26
N MET A 107 18.46 -18.76 -11.86
CA MET A 107 17.18 -18.51 -12.53
C MET A 107 17.36 -17.46 -13.64
N ASN A 108 18.14 -17.83 -14.66
CA ASN A 108 18.68 -16.87 -15.62
C ASN A 108 17.63 -16.30 -16.59
N GLU A 109 16.63 -17.09 -16.95
CA GLU A 109 15.52 -16.64 -17.81
C GLU A 109 14.66 -15.60 -17.09
N GLU A 110 14.32 -15.85 -15.83
CA GLU A 110 13.59 -14.91 -14.98
C GLU A 110 14.42 -13.65 -14.73
N ALA A 111 15.72 -13.81 -14.47
CA ALA A 111 16.63 -12.69 -14.28
C ALA A 111 16.68 -11.78 -15.51
N LEU A 112 16.70 -12.37 -16.71
CA LEU A 112 16.67 -11.62 -17.97
C LEU A 112 15.34 -10.93 -18.18
N LYS A 113 14.22 -11.62 -17.90
CA LYS A 113 12.89 -11.03 -17.99
C LYS A 113 12.77 -9.79 -17.10
N ALA A 114 13.20 -9.89 -15.85
CA ALA A 114 13.20 -8.76 -14.91
C ALA A 114 14.08 -7.60 -15.40
N ALA A 115 15.30 -7.89 -15.87
CA ALA A 115 16.20 -6.85 -16.40
C ALA A 115 15.63 -6.14 -17.65
N ARG A 116 14.96 -6.87 -18.54
CA ARG A 116 14.31 -6.29 -19.73
C ARG A 116 13.16 -5.36 -19.35
N THR A 117 12.27 -5.82 -18.47
CA THR A 117 11.17 -4.98 -17.97
C THR A 117 11.71 -3.74 -17.25
N ALA A 118 12.77 -3.87 -16.45
CA ALA A 118 13.41 -2.72 -15.79
C ALA A 118 13.95 -1.72 -16.81
N HIS A 119 14.55 -2.22 -17.89
CA HIS A 119 15.08 -1.38 -18.96
C HIS A 119 13.97 -0.67 -19.73
N GLU A 120 12.87 -1.35 -20.04
CA GLU A 120 11.70 -0.76 -20.69
C GLU A 120 11.12 0.40 -19.87
N ILE A 121 10.91 0.19 -18.55
CA ILE A 121 10.42 1.24 -17.65
C ILE A 121 11.42 2.39 -17.54
N PHE A 122 12.72 2.10 -17.35
CA PHE A 122 13.74 3.14 -17.24
C PHE A 122 13.86 3.97 -18.53
N MET A 123 13.70 3.36 -19.70
CA MET A 123 13.80 4.06 -20.97
C MET A 123 12.56 4.91 -21.29
N ALA A 124 11.37 4.47 -20.85
CA ALA A 124 10.11 5.18 -21.02
C ALA A 124 9.88 6.34 -20.01
N SER A 125 10.65 6.37 -18.93
CA SER A 125 10.52 7.36 -17.85
C SER A 125 11.39 8.60 -18.03
N ASP A 126 11.04 9.67 -17.31
CA ASP A 126 11.82 10.92 -17.21
C ASP A 126 12.95 10.83 -16.16
N LEU A 127 13.35 9.62 -15.76
CA LEU A 127 14.43 9.39 -14.80
C LEU A 127 15.76 9.95 -15.34
N GLU A 128 16.56 10.53 -14.44
CA GLU A 128 17.81 11.20 -14.78
C GLU A 128 18.81 10.24 -15.46
N ARG A 129 19.48 10.76 -16.49
CA ARG A 129 20.56 10.07 -17.22
C ARG A 129 21.75 11.03 -17.39
N PRO A 130 22.97 10.65 -16.98
CA PRO A 130 23.34 9.39 -16.31
C PRO A 130 22.95 9.36 -14.83
N SER A 131 22.68 8.17 -14.27
CA SER A 131 22.33 8.01 -12.85
C SER A 131 22.82 6.71 -12.23
N PRO A 132 22.93 6.61 -10.89
CA PRO A 132 23.26 5.36 -10.20
C PRO A 132 22.30 4.21 -10.54
N LEU A 133 21.02 4.52 -10.74
CA LEU A 133 20.00 3.54 -11.12
C LEU A 133 20.28 2.97 -12.52
N GLN A 134 20.68 3.81 -13.48
CA GLN A 134 21.11 3.35 -14.80
C GLN A 134 22.31 2.40 -14.71
N ALA A 135 23.31 2.71 -13.87
CA ALA A 135 24.46 1.85 -13.69
C ALA A 135 24.08 0.49 -13.09
N GLN A 136 23.18 0.47 -12.10
CA GLN A 136 22.68 -0.78 -11.51
C GLN A 136 21.91 -1.63 -12.52
N LEU A 137 21.07 -0.99 -13.34
CA LEU A 137 20.34 -1.65 -14.41
C LEU A 137 21.30 -2.30 -15.43
N LEU A 138 22.35 -1.58 -15.86
CA LEU A 138 23.35 -2.14 -16.78
C LEU A 138 24.07 -3.36 -16.19
N ILE A 139 24.40 -3.33 -14.89
CA ILE A 139 24.99 -4.48 -14.19
C ILE A 139 24.02 -5.66 -14.17
N ALA A 140 22.74 -5.42 -13.88
CA ALA A 140 21.72 -6.48 -13.88
C ALA A 140 21.54 -7.09 -15.27
N SER A 141 21.44 -6.26 -16.32
CA SER A 141 21.34 -6.71 -17.71
C SER A 141 22.57 -7.53 -18.13
N ALA A 142 23.78 -7.11 -17.76
CA ALA A 142 25.00 -7.84 -18.08
C ALA A 142 25.02 -9.22 -17.39
N ARG A 143 24.72 -9.27 -16.09
CA ARG A 143 24.65 -10.51 -15.30
C ARG A 143 23.63 -11.50 -15.85
N ALA A 144 22.42 -11.01 -16.16
CA ALA A 144 21.37 -11.86 -16.72
C ALA A 144 21.73 -12.39 -18.12
N SER A 145 22.47 -11.61 -18.91
CA SER A 145 22.86 -11.99 -20.28
C SER A 145 24.07 -12.93 -20.32
N GLU A 146 24.97 -12.85 -19.34
CA GLU A 146 26.19 -13.68 -19.25
C GLU A 146 25.85 -15.17 -19.35
N TYR A 147 24.74 -15.60 -18.77
CA TYR A 147 24.33 -17.01 -18.78
C TYR A 147 23.63 -17.48 -20.06
N LEU A 148 23.18 -16.56 -20.91
CA LEU A 148 22.56 -16.88 -22.21
C LEU A 148 23.59 -16.90 -23.34
N ALA A 149 24.69 -16.16 -23.20
CA ALA A 149 25.84 -16.27 -24.11
C ALA A 149 26.58 -17.62 -23.99
N ILE A 150 26.25 -18.44 -22.97
CA ILE A 150 26.83 -19.77 -22.76
C ILE A 150 26.07 -20.87 -23.56
N TRP A 151 24.97 -20.54 -24.25
CA TRP A 151 24.34 -21.45 -25.20
C TRP A 151 24.84 -21.20 -26.63
N PRO A 152 25.42 -22.22 -27.31
CA PRO A 152 25.84 -22.07 -28.69
C PRO A 152 24.60 -21.85 -29.55
N ALA A 153 24.70 -20.89 -30.46
CA ALA A 153 23.80 -20.77 -31.58
C ALA A 153 23.63 -22.14 -32.25
N LEU A 154 22.40 -22.65 -32.28
CA LEU A 154 21.98 -23.74 -33.16
C LEU A 154 21.94 -23.24 -34.60
#